data_AF-A0A838NQ61-F1
#
_entry.id   AF-A0A838NQ61-F1
#
_cell.length_a   1.000
_cell.length_b   1.000
_cell.length_c   1.000
_cell.angle_alpha   90.00
_cell.angle_beta   90.00
_cell.angle_gamma   90.00
#
_symmetry.space_group_name_H-M   'P 1'
#
loop_
_entity.id
_entity.type
_entity.pdbx_description
1 polymer ?
#
loop_
_entity_poly.entity_id
_entity_poly.type
_entity_poly.pdbx_seq_one_letter_code
_entity_poly.pdbx_strand_id
1 'polypeptide(L)'
;MARAGWFTRRRRSGVEPLLVRGNHDRHAGDPPPGLGIECVDALYRISPFILAHRPAGNAEGHSIAGHVHPGVRLYGAGGLRERLPCFVVTRDTTILPAIGDFTGLADLAVGADARVFAVVPDGVVEIVDRQPHIAGDA
;
A
#
# COMPACT_ATOMS: atom_id res chain seq x y z
N MET A 1 -15.57 20.57 -1.13
CA MET A 1 -15.68 20.99 0.29
C MET A 1 -16.02 19.78 1.19
N ALA A 2 -15.07 18.89 1.46
CA ALA A 2 -15.27 17.72 2.34
C ALA A 2 -14.10 17.47 3.31
N ARG A 3 -13.20 18.45 3.49
CA ARG A 3 -12.00 18.30 4.33
C ARG A 3 -12.25 18.52 5.83
N ALA A 4 -13.31 19.25 6.20
CA ALA A 4 -13.61 19.56 7.59
C ALA A 4 -14.26 18.40 8.35
N GLY A 5 -15.13 17.60 7.70
CA GLY A 5 -15.97 16.62 8.39
C GLY A 5 -15.24 15.35 8.89
N TRP A 6 -14.16 14.94 8.24
CA TRP A 6 -13.45 13.70 8.60
C TRP A 6 -12.67 13.83 9.90
N PHE A 7 -11.99 14.96 10.11
CA PHE A 7 -11.23 15.22 11.33
C PHE A 7 -12.13 15.42 12.56
N THR A 8 -13.29 16.05 12.41
CA THR A 8 -14.24 16.24 13.52
C THR A 8 -14.90 14.92 13.95
N ARG A 9 -15.10 13.98 13.02
CA ARG A 9 -15.73 12.66 13.30
C ARG A 9 -14.78 11.71 14.06
N ARG A 10 -13.47 11.79 13.80
CA ARG A 10 -12.45 10.93 14.44
C ARG A 10 -12.29 11.16 15.95
N ARG A 11 -12.39 12.41 16.41
CA ARG A 11 -12.27 12.72 17.85
C ARG A 11 -13.34 12.03 18.73
N ARG A 12 -14.42 11.51 18.13
CA ARG A 12 -15.52 10.85 18.83
C ARG A 12 -15.52 9.32 18.73
N SER A 13 -14.61 8.71 17.97
CA SER A 13 -14.65 7.27 17.68
C SER A 13 -13.76 6.39 18.57
N GLY A 14 -12.98 6.97 19.48
CA GLY A 14 -12.03 6.20 20.30
C GLY A 14 -10.90 5.51 19.51
N VAL A 15 -10.66 5.96 18.27
CA VAL A 15 -9.61 5.41 17.40
C VAL A 15 -8.35 6.25 17.57
N GLU A 16 -7.25 5.59 17.90
CA GLU A 16 -5.93 6.20 18.04
C GLU A 16 -5.15 6.04 16.71
N PRO A 17 -4.95 7.12 15.93
CA PRO A 17 -4.23 7.03 14.68
C PRO A 17 -2.71 7.05 14.91
N LEU A 18 -2.03 6.11 14.25
CA LEU A 18 -0.58 6.04 14.19
C LEU A 18 -0.09 6.23 12.74
N LEU A 19 0.95 7.04 12.57
CA LEU A 19 1.64 7.31 11.32
C LEU A 19 3.07 6.74 11.38
N VAL A 20 3.35 5.74 10.56
CA VAL A 20 4.73 5.32 10.28
C VAL A 20 5.30 6.26 9.22
N ARG A 21 6.25 7.12 9.59
CA ARG A 21 6.72 8.22 8.72
C ARG A 21 7.36 7.73 7.43
N GLY A 22 6.83 8.21 6.31
CA GLY A 22 7.40 8.09 4.99
C GLY A 22 8.33 9.23 4.60
N ASN A 23 8.80 9.21 3.35
CA ASN A 23 9.67 10.26 2.81
C ASN A 23 8.94 11.61 2.65
N HIS A 24 7.63 11.59 2.38
CA HIS A 24 6.82 12.80 2.28
C HIS A 24 6.62 13.45 3.65
N ASP A 25 6.30 12.65 4.68
CA ASP A 25 6.14 13.14 6.05
C ASP A 25 7.44 13.72 6.60
N ARG A 26 8.58 13.06 6.34
CA ARG A 26 9.89 13.59 6.71
C ARG A 26 10.22 14.94 6.05
N HIS A 27 9.73 15.17 4.84
CA HIS A 27 9.91 16.47 4.16
C HIS A 27 8.91 17.53 4.64
N ALA A 28 7.66 17.13 4.91
CA ALA A 28 6.59 18.06 5.31
C ALA A 28 6.62 18.41 6.80
N GLY A 29 7.24 17.57 7.62
CA GLY A 29 7.12 17.59 9.07
C GLY A 29 5.90 16.82 9.56
N ASP A 30 5.83 16.65 10.89
CA ASP A 30 4.73 15.93 11.53
C ASP A 30 3.39 16.65 11.31
N PRO A 31 2.27 15.90 11.27
CA PRO A 31 0.95 16.50 11.23
C PRO A 31 0.72 17.45 12.41
N PRO A 32 -0.15 18.48 12.27
CA PRO A 32 -0.45 19.40 13.36
C PRO A 32 -0.81 18.68 14.67
N PRO A 33 -0.23 19.05 15.84
CA PRO A 33 -0.45 18.35 17.11
C PRO A 33 -1.94 18.23 17.50
N GLY A 34 -2.75 19.20 17.08
CA GLY A 34 -4.21 19.18 17.24
C GLY A 34 -4.93 18.05 16.49
N LEU A 35 -4.24 17.18 15.75
CA LEU A 35 -4.82 15.98 15.13
C LEU A 35 -4.69 14.73 16.00
N GLY A 36 -3.83 14.73 17.02
CA GLY A 36 -3.62 13.58 17.90
C GLY A 36 -3.15 12.32 17.16
N ILE A 37 -2.27 12.49 16.17
CA ILE A 37 -1.66 11.38 15.42
C ILE A 37 -0.31 11.06 16.04
N GLU A 38 -0.15 9.85 16.55
CA GLU A 38 1.15 9.37 17.00
C GLU A 38 2.04 9.13 15.77
N CYS A 39 3.26 9.65 15.79
CA CYS A 39 4.18 9.53 14.66
C CYS A 39 5.43 8.75 15.08
N VAL A 40 5.70 7.67 14.36
CA VAL A 40 6.82 6.76 14.62
C VAL A 40 7.74 6.67 13.41
N ASP A 41 9.02 6.43 13.64
CA ASP A 41 10.02 6.35 12.57
C ASP A 41 10.23 4.92 12.07
N ALA A 42 10.46 4.83 10.75
CA ALA A 42 10.91 3.67 9.98
C ALA A 42 10.07 2.38 10.11
N LEU A 43 9.99 1.78 11.29
CA LEU A 43 9.38 0.48 11.57
C LEU A 43 8.56 0.56 12.86
N TYR A 44 7.31 0.12 12.80
CA TYR A 44 6.44 -0.05 13.97
C TYR A 44 6.11 -1.52 14.17
N ARG A 45 6.42 -2.06 15.34
CA ARG A 45 6.30 -3.49 15.62
C ARG A 45 4.97 -3.79 16.28
N ILE A 46 4.20 -4.65 15.63
CA ILE A 46 2.96 -5.22 16.18
C ILE A 46 2.98 -6.71 15.89
N SER A 47 3.65 -7.46 16.76
CA SER A 47 3.91 -8.91 16.56
C SER A 47 2.64 -9.66 16.14
N PRO A 48 2.68 -10.47 15.07
CA PRO A 48 3.87 -10.92 14.32
C PRO A 48 4.30 -9.98 13.17
N PHE A 49 3.69 -8.81 13.06
CA PHE A 49 3.88 -7.88 11.94
C PHE A 49 4.84 -6.74 12.26
N ILE A 50 5.39 -6.19 11.18
CA ILE A 50 6.18 -4.97 11.20
C ILE A 50 5.60 -4.01 10.17
N LEU A 51 5.04 -2.89 10.62
CA LEU A 51 4.49 -1.86 9.76
C LEU A 51 5.62 -0.92 9.33
N ALA A 52 5.74 -0.67 8.03
CA ALA A 52 6.80 0.15 7.46
C ALA A 52 6.26 1.05 6.34
N HIS A 53 6.89 2.20 6.10
CA HIS A 53 6.55 2.98 4.90
C HIS A 53 7.00 2.24 3.63
N ARG A 54 8.26 1.75 3.62
CA ARG A 54 8.84 1.03 2.49
C ARG A 54 8.96 -0.46 2.81
N PRO A 55 8.84 -1.35 1.81
CA PRO A 55 9.14 -2.76 2.00
C PRO A 55 10.56 -2.93 2.53
N ALA A 56 10.66 -3.54 3.70
CA ALA A 56 11.92 -3.98 4.28
C ALA A 56 11.75 -5.47 4.51
N GLY A 57 12.40 -6.30 3.68
CA GLY A 57 12.50 -7.73 3.94
C GLY A 57 13.29 -7.89 5.23
N ASN A 58 12.60 -8.09 6.34
CA ASN A 58 13.20 -8.17 7.66
C ASN A 58 13.12 -9.61 8.18
N ALA A 59 14.17 -10.06 8.85
CA ALA A 59 14.21 -11.42 9.40
C ALA A 59 13.34 -11.58 10.65
N GLU A 60 12.74 -10.48 11.14
CA GLU A 60 12.15 -10.41 12.47
C GLU A 60 10.62 -10.50 12.50
N GLY A 61 9.95 -10.50 11.34
CA GLY A 61 8.49 -10.62 11.25
C GLY A 61 7.98 -10.50 9.82
N HIS A 62 6.66 -10.55 9.64
CA HIS A 62 6.05 -10.30 8.33
C HIS A 62 5.85 -8.78 8.15
N SER A 63 6.51 -8.20 7.16
CA SER A 63 6.47 -6.77 6.89
C SER A 63 5.18 -6.36 6.17
N ILE A 64 4.50 -5.30 6.62
CA ILE A 64 3.37 -4.70 5.91
C ILE A 64 3.78 -3.28 5.53
N ALA A 65 3.85 -3.01 4.22
CA ALA A 65 4.42 -1.77 3.72
C ALA A 65 3.60 -1.12 2.60
N GLY A 66 3.81 0.19 2.43
CA GLY A 66 3.25 0.96 1.32
C GLY A 66 4.35 1.40 0.35
N HIS A 67 4.37 2.70 0.03
CA HIS A 67 5.37 3.41 -0.79
C HIS A 67 5.50 3.02 -2.26
N VAL A 68 5.29 1.77 -2.64
CA VAL A 68 5.57 1.30 -4.00
C VAL A 68 4.43 1.61 -4.97
N HIS A 69 3.19 1.71 -4.48
CA HIS A 69 1.98 1.88 -5.29
C HIS A 69 1.84 0.72 -6.31
N PRO A 70 1.80 -0.55 -5.84
CA PRO A 70 1.75 -1.72 -6.71
C PRO A 70 0.56 -1.68 -7.68
N GLY A 71 0.83 -1.92 -8.97
CA GLY A 71 -0.16 -2.09 -10.01
C GLY A 71 -0.10 -3.45 -10.67
N VAL A 72 -1.26 -3.97 -11.07
CA VAL A 72 -1.38 -5.17 -11.89
C VAL A 72 -2.16 -4.86 -13.16
N ARG A 73 -1.71 -5.42 -14.29
CA ARG A 73 -2.38 -5.26 -15.58
C ARG A 73 -3.34 -6.43 -15.80
N LEU A 74 -4.59 -6.12 -16.11
CA LEU A 74 -5.61 -7.07 -16.52
C LEU A 74 -5.80 -6.98 -18.03
N TYR A 75 -6.00 -8.13 -18.66
CA TYR A 75 -6.25 -8.26 -20.09
C TYR A 75 -7.64 -8.84 -20.30
N GLY A 76 -8.47 -8.11 -21.03
CA GLY A 76 -9.84 -8.51 -21.37
C GLY A 76 -9.97 -8.95 -22.83
N ALA A 77 -11.16 -9.41 -23.18
CA ALA A 77 -11.53 -9.71 -24.56
C ALA A 77 -11.36 -8.47 -25.46
N GLY A 78 -11.06 -8.70 -26.74
CA GLY A 78 -10.89 -7.61 -27.71
C GLY A 78 -9.67 -6.72 -27.46
N GLY A 79 -8.70 -7.14 -26.64
CA GLY A 79 -7.48 -6.40 -26.37
C GLY A 79 -7.62 -5.28 -25.33
N LEU A 80 -8.72 -5.26 -24.57
CA LEU A 80 -8.90 -4.34 -23.45
C LEU A 80 -7.80 -4.54 -22.41
N ARG A 81 -7.25 -3.44 -21.90
CA ARG A 81 -6.18 -3.43 -20.91
C ARG A 81 -6.55 -2.44 -19.82
N GLU A 82 -6.55 -2.92 -18.58
CA GLU A 82 -6.78 -2.08 -17.40
C GLU A 82 -5.63 -2.26 -16.42
N ARG A 83 -5.26 -1.19 -15.72
CA ARG A 83 -4.26 -1.26 -14.65
C ARG A 83 -4.90 -0.90 -13.33
N LEU A 84 -4.91 -1.87 -12.42
CA LEU A 84 -5.56 -1.74 -11.13
C LEU A 84 -4.52 -1.71 -10.00
N PRO A 85 -4.76 -0.93 -8.94
CA PRO A 85 -3.98 -1.08 -7.71
C PRO A 85 -4.16 -2.51 -7.17
N CYS A 86 -3.11 -3.06 -6.56
CA CYS A 86 -3.16 -4.42 -6.04
C CYS A 86 -2.48 -4.58 -4.69
N PHE A 87 -2.83 -5.63 -3.97
CA PHE A 87 -1.99 -6.16 -2.90
C PHE A 87 -0.96 -7.11 -3.50
N VAL A 88 0.26 -7.09 -2.97
CA VAL A 88 1.29 -8.09 -3.27
C VAL A 88 1.67 -8.76 -1.96
N VAL A 89 1.47 -10.07 -1.86
CA VAL A 89 1.75 -10.86 -0.66
C VAL A 89 2.82 -11.89 -0.99
N THR A 90 3.98 -11.79 -0.35
CA THR A 90 5.03 -12.81 -0.37
C THR A 90 5.08 -13.51 0.98
N ARG A 91 6.03 -14.44 1.16
CA ARG A 91 6.28 -15.10 2.44
C ARG A 91 6.51 -14.09 3.58
N ASP A 92 7.34 -13.08 3.34
CA ASP A 92 7.86 -12.20 4.39
C ASP A 92 7.35 -10.76 4.28
N THR A 93 6.58 -10.42 3.23
CA THR A 93 6.13 -9.04 3.01
C THR A 93 4.77 -8.96 2.33
N THR A 94 3.91 -8.08 2.83
CA THR A 94 2.71 -7.59 2.17
C THR A 94 2.90 -6.13 1.76
N ILE A 95 2.70 -5.83 0.48
CA ILE A 95 2.68 -4.47 -0.05
C ILE A 95 1.23 -4.06 -0.27
N LEU A 96 0.83 -2.95 0.34
CA LEU A 96 -0.50 -2.38 0.27
C LEU A 96 -0.67 -1.50 -0.98
N PRO A 97 -1.86 -1.47 -1.59
CA PRO A 97 -2.19 -0.51 -2.62
C PRO A 97 -2.19 0.92 -2.07
N ALA A 98 -2.03 1.89 -2.95
CA ALA A 98 -2.21 3.30 -2.60
C ALA A 98 -3.68 3.58 -2.24
N ILE A 99 -3.91 4.33 -1.16
CA ILE A 99 -5.26 4.77 -0.78
C ILE A 99 -5.70 6.02 -1.58
N GLY A 100 -4.76 6.77 -2.16
CA GLY A 100 -5.05 8.02 -2.87
C GLY A 100 -5.13 7.86 -4.38
N ASP A 101 -6.05 8.59 -5.02
CA ASP A 101 -6.28 8.58 -6.47
C ASP A 101 -5.17 9.24 -7.30
N PHE A 102 -4.24 9.95 -6.65
CA PHE A 102 -3.26 10.83 -7.32
C PHE A 102 -1.91 10.17 -7.62
N THR A 103 -1.78 8.87 -7.38
CA THR A 103 -0.51 8.17 -7.56
C THR A 103 -0.56 7.27 -8.78
N GLY A 104 0.46 7.38 -9.65
CA GLY A 104 0.68 6.37 -10.66
C GLY A 104 0.97 5.02 -10.00
N LEU A 105 0.65 3.93 -10.71
CA LEU A 105 0.99 2.59 -10.25
C LEU A 105 2.37 2.18 -10.76
N ALA A 106 3.11 1.43 -9.94
CA ALA A 106 4.35 0.81 -10.31
C ALA A 106 4.09 -0.63 -10.79
N ASP A 107 4.70 -0.97 -11.90
CA ASP A 107 4.76 -2.36 -12.37
C ASP A 107 5.81 -3.09 -11.52
N LEU A 108 5.40 -4.17 -10.85
CA LEU A 108 6.28 -4.95 -9.98
C LEU A 108 6.62 -6.29 -10.63
N ALA A 109 7.92 -6.54 -10.79
CA ALA A 109 8.44 -7.88 -11.00
C ALA A 109 8.34 -8.66 -9.67
N VAL A 110 7.24 -9.40 -9.52
CA VAL A 110 7.01 -10.24 -8.33
C VAL A 110 7.46 -11.67 -8.60
N GLY A 111 8.01 -12.32 -7.58
CA GLY A 111 8.40 -13.73 -7.64
C GLY A 111 7.22 -14.66 -7.94
N ALA A 112 7.50 -15.86 -8.44
CA ALA A 112 6.47 -16.86 -8.75
C ALA A 112 5.66 -17.27 -7.50
N ASP A 113 6.24 -17.15 -6.32
CA ASP A 113 5.64 -17.42 -5.01
C ASP A 113 4.76 -16.28 -4.47
N ALA A 114 4.83 -15.08 -5.06
CA ALA A 114 3.99 -13.96 -4.65
C ALA A 114 2.52 -14.17 -5.05
N ARG A 115 1.60 -13.79 -4.18
CA ARG A 115 0.17 -13.72 -4.49
C ARG A 115 -0.21 -12.27 -4.75
N VAL A 116 -0.94 -12.02 -5.83
CA VAL A 116 -1.34 -10.66 -6.24
C VAL A 116 -2.86 -10.58 -6.21
N PHE A 117 -3.40 -9.56 -5.54
CA PHE A 117 -4.84 -9.34 -5.46
C PHE A 117 -5.18 -7.97 -6.03
N ALA A 118 -5.85 -7.93 -7.17
CA ALA A 118 -6.33 -6.68 -7.77
C ALA A 118 -7.47 -6.10 -6.92
N VAL A 119 -7.45 -4.79 -6.69
CA VAL A 119 -8.55 -4.07 -6.06
C VAL A 119 -9.58 -3.74 -7.14
N VAL A 120 -10.81 -4.16 -6.92
CA VAL A 120 -11.98 -3.89 -7.77
C VAL A 120 -13.03 -3.13 -6.96
N PRO A 121 -14.05 -2.50 -7.58
CA PRO A 121 -15.00 -1.65 -6.87
C PRO A 121 -15.62 -2.28 -5.62
N ASP A 122 -15.96 -3.57 -5.69
CA ASP A 122 -16.68 -4.29 -4.63
C ASP A 122 -15.80 -5.28 -3.84
N GLY A 123 -14.48 -5.23 -3.99
CA GLY A 123 -13.60 -6.12 -3.25
C GLY A 123 -12.22 -6.33 -3.86
N VAL A 124 -11.70 -7.56 -3.70
CA VAL A 124 -10.39 -7.97 -4.21
C VAL A 124 -10.49 -9.30 -4.95
N VAL A 125 -9.72 -9.43 -6.03
CA VAL A 125 -9.66 -10.66 -6.84
C VAL A 125 -8.20 -11.11 -6.96
N GLU A 126 -7.94 -12.39 -6.66
CA GLU A 126 -6.61 -12.97 -6.84
C GLU A 126 -6.30 -13.18 -8.32
N ILE A 127 -5.12 -12.71 -8.74
CA ILE A 127 -4.62 -12.83 -10.11
C ILE A 127 -3.72 -14.06 -10.18
N VAL A 128 -4.29 -15.17 -10.65
CA VAL A 128 -3.62 -16.48 -10.74
C VAL A 128 -2.80 -16.64 -12.02
N ASP A 129 -3.27 -16.08 -13.13
CA ASP A 129 -2.55 -16.08 -14.40
C ASP A 129 -1.78 -14.77 -14.56
N ARG A 130 -0.58 -14.76 -14.00
CA ARG A 130 0.36 -13.64 -14.12
C ARG A 130 1.14 -13.87 -15.40
N GLN A 131 0.74 -13.21 -16.49
CA GLN A 131 1.62 -13.15 -17.65
C GLN A 131 2.95 -12.56 -17.19
N PRO A 132 4.10 -13.21 -17.51
CA PRO A 132 5.39 -12.71 -17.09
C PRO A 132 5.53 -11.27 -17.58
N HIS A 133 5.99 -10.40 -16.68
CA HIS A 133 6.48 -9.10 -17.09
C HIS A 133 7.63 -9.34 -18.08
N ILE A 134 7.35 -9.19 -19.37
CA ILE A 134 8.41 -8.89 -20.32
C ILE A 134 8.87 -7.50 -19.91
N ALA A 135 10.02 -7.42 -19.24
CA ALA A 135 10.71 -6.16 -19.07
C ALA A 135 10.84 -5.59 -20.49
N GLY A 136 10.10 -4.53 -20.78
CA GLY A 136 10.27 -3.84 -22.05
C GLY A 136 11.69 -3.32 -22.07
N ASP A 137 12.47 -3.75 -23.07
CA ASP A 137 13.72 -3.11 -23.44
C ASP A 137 13.43 -1.60 -23.56
N ALA A 138 14.07 -0.83 -22.68
CA ALA A 138 14.27 0.59 -22.85
C ALA A 138 15.45 0.82 -23.80
#